data_AF-A0A847I4N1-F1
#
_entry.id   AF-A0A847I4N1-F1
#
_cell.length_a   1.000
_cell.length_b   1.000
_cell.length_c   1.000
_cell.angle_alpha   90.00
_cell.angle_beta   90.00
_cell.angle_gamma   90.00
#
_symmetry.space_group_name_H-M   'P 1'
#
loop_
_entity.id
_entity.type
_entity.pdbx_description
1 polymer ?
#
loop_
_entity_poly.entity_id
_entity_poly.type
_entity_poly.pdbx_seq_one_letter_code
_entity_poly.pdbx_strand_id
1 'polypeptide(L)'
;MKHFSIPLLTSVLLVGPGLTHAFGLGDLNCDSAVNVFDIDPFVLALTDEAGYAEKYPDCDYLLADINGDGSVNVFDIDPFVALLTARPAACCYPDGTCAVTTEAGCLGVWHSEWANCGVAECPQPAVCCYPDGSCAATTEANCDGVWYPEWADCDAAQCPQPTAACCYPDGTCATTTEAECDGAWHPEWPNCAVAECPQPTAPCCYAD
;
A
#
# COMPACT_ATOMS: atom_id res chain seq x y z
N MET A 1 -43.88 64.01 14.31
CA MET A 1 -44.35 63.20 13.16
C MET A 1 -43.43 63.57 12.00
N LYS A 2 -42.57 62.75 11.41
CA LYS A 2 -42.57 61.30 11.18
C LYS A 2 -41.12 60.80 11.24
N HIS A 3 -40.93 59.59 11.77
CA HIS A 3 -39.67 58.85 11.73
C HIS A 3 -39.32 58.48 10.28
N PHE A 4 -38.09 58.77 9.85
CA PHE A 4 -37.53 58.25 8.60
C PHE A 4 -36.82 56.93 8.92
N SER A 5 -37.39 55.83 8.46
CA SER A 5 -36.83 54.47 8.60
C SER A 5 -35.79 54.23 7.51
N ILE A 6 -34.62 53.74 7.90
CA ILE A 6 -33.54 53.26 7.03
C ILE A 6 -33.85 51.81 6.64
N PRO A 7 -33.89 51.42 5.35
CA PRO A 7 -33.70 50.03 4.98
C PRO A 7 -32.21 49.80 4.70
N LEU A 8 -31.61 49.00 5.59
CA LEU A 8 -30.32 48.35 5.41
C LEU A 8 -30.45 47.43 4.18
N LEU A 9 -29.77 47.72 3.06
CA LEU A 9 -29.60 46.75 1.98
C LEU A 9 -28.67 45.64 2.48
N THR A 10 -29.25 44.63 3.12
CA THR A 10 -28.61 43.34 3.27
C THR A 10 -28.54 42.70 1.89
N SER A 11 -27.33 42.64 1.32
CA SER A 11 -27.02 41.71 0.24
C SER A 11 -27.45 40.31 0.67
N VAL A 12 -28.55 39.83 0.11
CA VAL A 12 -28.93 38.42 0.16
C VAL A 12 -27.92 37.71 -0.72
N LEU A 13 -26.85 37.19 -0.12
CA LEU A 13 -26.13 36.06 -0.68
C LEU A 13 -27.16 34.92 -0.76
N LEU A 14 -27.73 34.72 -1.94
CA LEU A 14 -28.39 33.46 -2.26
C LEU A 14 -27.31 32.38 -2.29
N VAL A 15 -26.97 31.85 -1.10
CA VAL A 15 -26.37 30.53 -0.99
C VAL A 15 -27.50 29.54 -1.23
N GLY A 16 -27.84 29.31 -2.49
CA GLY A 16 -28.62 28.14 -2.86
C GLY A 16 -27.82 26.89 -2.49
N PRO A 17 -28.44 25.78 -2.07
CA PRO A 17 -27.75 24.51 -1.91
C PRO A 17 -27.50 23.90 -3.29
N GLY A 18 -26.61 24.52 -4.07
CA GLY A 18 -26.01 23.95 -5.26
C GLY A 18 -24.63 23.48 -4.88
N LEU A 19 -24.51 22.21 -4.48
CA LEU A 19 -23.20 21.54 -4.49
C LEU A 19 -22.72 21.62 -5.94
N THR A 20 -21.68 22.40 -6.21
CA THR A 20 -20.92 22.26 -7.46
C THR A 20 -20.42 20.83 -7.50
N HIS A 21 -21.12 19.95 -8.22
CA HIS A 21 -20.60 18.62 -8.53
C HIS A 21 -19.43 18.87 -9.50
N ALA A 22 -18.22 18.67 -9.01
CA ALA A 22 -17.05 18.61 -9.87
C ALA A 22 -17.10 17.26 -10.59
N PHE A 23 -17.59 17.27 -11.83
CA PHE A 23 -17.55 16.09 -12.70
C PHE A 23 -16.10 15.77 -13.08
N GLY A 24 -15.83 14.49 -13.33
CA GLY A 24 -14.49 14.04 -13.71
C GLY A 24 -14.16 14.42 -15.15
N LEU A 25 -12.87 14.53 -15.49
CA LEU A 25 -12.42 14.65 -16.88
C LEU A 25 -13.02 13.50 -17.71
N GLY A 26 -13.56 13.83 -18.89
CA GLY A 26 -14.22 12.90 -19.79
C GLY A 26 -15.70 12.61 -19.51
N ASP A 27 -16.29 13.13 -18.43
CA ASP A 27 -17.74 13.04 -18.16
C ASP A 27 -18.45 14.25 -18.79
N LEU A 28 -18.95 14.07 -20.02
CA LEU A 28 -19.42 15.16 -20.87
C LEU A 28 -20.93 15.19 -21.07
N ASN A 29 -21.63 14.21 -20.52
CA ASN A 29 -23.05 14.39 -20.23
C ASN A 29 -23.31 14.79 -18.77
N CYS A 30 -22.25 14.85 -17.94
CA CYS A 30 -22.30 15.23 -16.53
C CYS A 30 -23.26 14.34 -15.72
N ASP A 31 -23.20 13.03 -15.93
CA ASP A 31 -23.99 12.02 -15.20
C ASP A 31 -23.20 11.30 -14.09
N SER A 32 -21.96 11.74 -13.83
CA SER A 32 -21.00 11.16 -12.89
C SER A 32 -20.36 9.84 -13.33
N ALA A 33 -20.45 9.48 -14.61
CA ALA A 33 -19.84 8.25 -15.12
C ALA A 33 -19.23 8.43 -16.52
N VAL A 34 -17.91 8.33 -16.63
CA VAL A 34 -17.23 8.28 -17.94
C VAL A 34 -17.50 6.94 -18.63
N ASN A 35 -18.31 6.96 -19.68
CA ASN A 35 -18.73 5.78 -20.42
C ASN A 35 -19.13 6.11 -21.88
N VAL A 36 -19.73 5.14 -22.59
CA VAL A 36 -20.12 5.30 -24.00
C VAL A 36 -21.06 6.48 -24.24
N PHE A 37 -21.85 6.91 -23.24
CA PHE A 37 -22.76 8.04 -23.33
C PHE A 37 -22.05 9.41 -23.34
N ASP A 38 -20.73 9.45 -23.10
CA ASP A 38 -19.90 10.66 -23.21
C ASP A 38 -19.30 10.85 -24.60
N ILE A 39 -19.37 9.84 -25.48
CA ILE A 39 -18.79 9.91 -26.83
C ILE A 39 -19.47 10.98 -27.68
N ASP A 40 -20.80 10.98 -27.76
CA ASP A 40 -21.53 11.97 -28.54
C ASP A 40 -21.36 13.40 -27.98
N PRO A 41 -21.46 13.62 -26.65
CA PRO A 41 -21.11 14.91 -26.06
C PRO A 41 -19.65 15.34 -26.30
N PHE A 42 -18.67 14.42 -26.28
CA PHE A 42 -17.28 14.71 -26.60
C PHE A 42 -17.10 15.21 -28.04
N VAL A 43 -17.74 14.53 -29.00
CA VAL A 43 -17.74 14.99 -30.40
C VAL A 43 -18.41 16.35 -30.53
N LEU A 44 -19.50 16.60 -29.80
CA LEU A 44 -20.15 17.91 -29.80
C LEU A 44 -19.24 19.00 -29.22
N ALA A 45 -18.58 18.74 -28.08
CA ALA A 45 -17.62 19.67 -27.48
C ALA A 45 -16.45 20.00 -28.43
N LEU A 46 -15.96 19.02 -29.17
CA LEU A 46 -14.89 19.19 -30.17
C LEU A 46 -15.29 20.00 -31.40
N THR A 47 -16.56 19.97 -31.78
CA THR A 47 -17.02 20.47 -33.10
C THR A 47 -17.90 21.71 -33.02
N ASP A 48 -18.58 21.93 -31.88
CA ASP A 48 -19.49 23.04 -31.64
C ASP A 48 -19.60 23.33 -30.13
N GLU A 49 -18.67 24.12 -29.59
CA GLU A 49 -18.65 24.55 -28.18
C GLU A 49 -19.95 25.25 -27.77
N ALA A 50 -20.51 26.09 -28.65
CA ALA A 50 -21.75 26.80 -28.36
C ALA A 50 -22.94 25.84 -28.29
N GLY A 51 -23.03 24.89 -29.25
CA GLY A 51 -24.04 23.84 -29.25
C GLY A 51 -23.91 22.89 -28.06
N TYR A 52 -22.69 22.60 -27.62
CA TYR A 52 -22.44 21.86 -26.39
C TYR A 52 -23.00 22.60 -25.17
N ALA A 53 -22.66 23.88 -25.00
CA ALA A 53 -23.13 24.69 -23.88
C ALA A 53 -24.67 24.87 -23.86
N GLU A 54 -25.32 24.91 -25.03
CA GLU A 54 -26.79 24.91 -25.10
C GLU A 54 -27.41 23.58 -24.66
N LYS A 55 -26.77 22.45 -24.99
CA LYS A 55 -27.27 21.11 -24.69
C LYS A 55 -26.97 20.65 -23.26
N TYR A 56 -25.83 21.06 -22.71
CA TYR A 56 -25.33 20.70 -21.38
C TYR A 56 -24.99 21.96 -20.57
N PRO A 57 -25.99 22.79 -20.18
CA PRO A 57 -25.76 24.13 -19.61
C PRO A 57 -25.07 24.12 -18.24
N ASP A 58 -25.13 23.01 -17.51
CA ASP A 58 -24.50 22.83 -16.20
C ASP A 58 -23.21 22.00 -16.27
N CYS A 59 -22.73 21.68 -17.49
CA CYS A 59 -21.56 20.84 -17.73
C CYS A 59 -20.43 21.66 -18.34
N ASP A 60 -19.24 21.61 -17.72
CA ASP A 60 -18.09 22.34 -18.22
C ASP A 60 -17.53 21.67 -19.49
N TYR A 61 -17.38 22.43 -20.58
CA TYR A 61 -16.82 21.92 -21.83
C TYR A 61 -15.34 21.53 -21.67
N LEU A 62 -14.61 22.15 -20.73
CA LEU A 62 -13.21 21.83 -20.45
C LEU A 62 -13.01 20.45 -19.82
N LEU A 63 -14.08 19.75 -19.45
CA LEU A 63 -13.99 18.33 -19.13
C LEU A 63 -13.54 17.49 -20.34
N ALA A 64 -13.60 18.05 -21.56
CA ALA A 64 -13.12 17.43 -22.79
C ALA A 64 -11.63 17.67 -23.05
N ASP A 65 -10.97 18.56 -22.30
CA ASP A 65 -9.51 18.80 -22.34
C ASP A 65 -8.82 17.72 -21.50
N ILE A 66 -8.70 16.52 -22.08
CA ILE A 66 -8.23 15.33 -21.38
C ILE A 66 -6.70 15.35 -21.24
N ASN A 67 -6.00 15.99 -22.18
CA ASN A 67 -4.54 16.12 -22.09
C ASN A 67 -4.09 17.28 -21.18
N GLY A 68 -5.00 18.19 -20.83
CA GLY A 68 -4.79 19.30 -19.89
C GLY A 68 -3.98 20.47 -20.48
N ASP A 69 -4.00 20.65 -21.80
CA ASP A 69 -3.27 21.73 -22.49
C ASP A 69 -4.06 23.06 -22.57
N GLY A 70 -5.30 23.06 -22.08
CA GLY A 70 -6.21 24.19 -22.06
C GLY A 70 -7.05 24.34 -23.33
N SER A 71 -6.98 23.40 -24.27
CA SER A 71 -7.67 23.49 -25.56
C SER A 71 -8.35 22.17 -25.94
N VAL A 72 -9.67 22.16 -26.00
CA VAL A 72 -10.45 21.01 -26.51
C VAL A 72 -10.24 20.84 -28.00
N ASN A 73 -9.47 19.83 -28.41
CA ASN A 73 -9.12 19.60 -29.81
C ASN A 73 -8.78 18.11 -30.10
N VAL A 74 -8.29 17.83 -31.32
CA VAL A 74 -7.98 16.46 -31.76
C VAL A 74 -6.98 15.71 -30.86
N PHE A 75 -6.13 16.44 -30.13
CA PHE A 75 -5.16 15.87 -29.19
C PHE A 75 -5.81 15.29 -27.91
N ASP A 76 -7.11 15.51 -27.69
CA ASP A 76 -7.87 14.93 -26.58
C ASP A 76 -8.53 13.60 -26.93
N ILE A 77 -8.60 13.23 -28.22
CA ILE A 77 -9.31 12.02 -28.67
C ILE A 77 -8.64 10.76 -28.13
N ASP A 78 -7.32 10.60 -28.31
CA ASP A 78 -6.63 9.39 -27.86
C ASP A 78 -6.67 9.24 -26.32
N PRO A 79 -6.41 10.30 -25.52
CA PRO A 79 -6.61 10.27 -24.08
C PRO A 79 -8.07 9.98 -23.66
N PHE A 80 -9.07 10.52 -24.37
CA PHE A 80 -10.48 10.22 -24.09
C PHE A 80 -10.82 8.74 -24.35
N VAL A 81 -10.32 8.16 -25.45
CA VAL A 81 -10.46 6.72 -25.71
C VAL A 81 -9.78 5.90 -24.61
N ALA A 82 -8.62 6.35 -24.11
CA ALA A 82 -7.97 5.71 -22.98
C ALA A 82 -8.85 5.75 -21.71
N LEU A 83 -9.53 6.87 -21.42
CA LEU A 83 -10.48 6.93 -20.31
C LEU A 83 -11.65 5.95 -20.48
N LEU A 84 -12.24 5.88 -21.67
CA LEU A 84 -13.37 4.97 -21.96
C LEU A 84 -13.00 3.49 -21.91
N THR A 85 -11.76 3.17 -22.21
CA THR A 85 -11.27 1.78 -22.30
C THR A 85 -10.46 1.36 -21.08
N ALA A 86 -10.13 2.30 -20.19
CA ALA A 86 -9.51 2.03 -18.90
C ALA A 86 -10.45 1.16 -18.06
N ARG A 87 -10.21 -0.15 -18.09
CA ARG A 87 -10.86 -1.09 -17.19
C ARG A 87 -10.10 -1.09 -15.87
N PRO A 88 -10.77 -0.80 -14.74
CA PRO A 88 -10.16 -1.03 -13.46
C PRO A 88 -9.78 -2.51 -13.33
N ALA A 89 -8.57 -2.77 -12.84
CA ALA A 89 -8.03 -4.10 -12.64
C ALA A 89 -7.20 -4.11 -11.35
N ALA A 90 -6.67 -5.28 -10.98
CA ALA A 90 -5.87 -5.42 -9.78
C ALA A 90 -4.49 -4.76 -9.94
N CYS A 91 -4.10 -4.03 -8.90
CA CYS A 91 -2.76 -3.51 -8.70
C CYS A 91 -2.22 -4.12 -7.39
N CYS A 92 -1.18 -4.94 -7.50
CA CYS A 92 -0.58 -5.64 -6.37
C CYS A 92 0.63 -4.87 -5.84
N TYR A 93 0.72 -4.71 -4.52
CA TYR A 93 1.81 -4.00 -3.87
C TYR A 93 2.80 -4.96 -3.19
N PRO A 94 4.06 -4.55 -2.97
CA PRO A 94 5.08 -5.38 -2.33
C PRO A 94 4.80 -5.77 -0.88
N ASP A 95 3.88 -5.08 -0.20
CA ASP A 95 3.40 -5.39 1.15
C ASP A 95 2.23 -6.40 1.14
N GLY A 96 1.86 -6.89 -0.04
CA GLY A 96 0.75 -7.81 -0.27
C GLY A 96 -0.63 -7.16 -0.26
N THR A 97 -0.71 -5.83 -0.12
CA THR A 97 -1.96 -5.12 -0.33
C THR A 97 -2.36 -5.14 -1.81
N CYS A 98 -3.65 -4.96 -2.07
CA CYS A 98 -4.20 -4.88 -3.40
C CYS A 98 -5.16 -3.69 -3.52
N ALA A 99 -5.09 -2.98 -4.64
CA ALA A 99 -6.07 -1.97 -5.02
C ALA A 99 -6.71 -2.28 -6.38
N VAL A 100 -7.96 -1.87 -6.57
CA VAL A 100 -8.60 -1.81 -7.88
C VAL A 100 -8.42 -0.39 -8.40
N THR A 101 -7.63 -0.22 -9.44
CA THR A 101 -7.26 1.09 -10.03
C THR A 101 -7.16 0.95 -11.54
N THR A 102 -6.78 2.00 -12.27
CA THR A 102 -6.44 1.94 -13.69
C THR A 102 -4.94 1.65 -13.86
N GLU A 103 -4.49 1.29 -15.06
CA GLU A 103 -3.06 1.06 -15.34
C GLU A 103 -2.21 2.27 -14.94
N ALA A 104 -2.64 3.48 -15.32
CA ALA A 104 -1.97 4.72 -14.96
C ALA A 104 -2.01 5.02 -13.45
N GLY A 105 -3.04 4.54 -12.74
CA GLY A 105 -3.20 4.72 -11.30
C GLY A 105 -2.51 3.65 -10.45
N CYS A 106 -1.82 2.68 -11.06
CA CYS A 106 -1.13 1.63 -10.33
C CYS A 106 0.33 2.00 -10.04
N LEU A 107 0.66 2.18 -8.75
CA LEU A 107 2.05 2.37 -8.30
C LEU A 107 2.78 1.05 -7.98
N GLY A 108 2.05 -0.07 -8.02
CA GLY A 108 2.56 -1.43 -7.82
C GLY A 108 2.71 -2.18 -9.14
N VAL A 109 2.52 -3.50 -9.09
CA VAL A 109 2.47 -4.36 -10.28
C VAL A 109 1.04 -4.41 -10.79
N TRP A 110 0.83 -3.95 -12.02
CA TRP A 110 -0.45 -3.94 -12.69
C TRP A 110 -0.77 -5.30 -13.31
N HIS A 111 -1.99 -5.80 -13.07
CA HIS A 111 -2.48 -7.08 -13.57
C HIS A 111 -3.81 -6.89 -14.31
N SER A 112 -3.72 -6.59 -15.60
CA SER A 112 -4.87 -6.39 -16.49
C SER A 112 -5.79 -7.62 -16.61
N GLU A 113 -5.24 -8.81 -16.33
CA GLU A 113 -5.92 -10.10 -16.36
C GLU A 113 -6.84 -10.33 -15.16
N TRP A 114 -6.63 -9.61 -14.05
CA TRP A 114 -7.41 -9.74 -12.82
C TRP A 114 -8.38 -8.57 -12.66
N ALA A 115 -9.67 -8.83 -12.84
CA ALA A 115 -10.70 -7.80 -12.82
C ALA A 115 -10.79 -7.01 -11.50
N ASN A 116 -10.38 -7.62 -10.38
CA ASN A 116 -10.34 -6.97 -9.06
C ASN A 116 -9.50 -7.79 -8.07
N CYS A 117 -9.31 -7.25 -6.87
CA CYS A 117 -8.56 -7.88 -5.78
C CYS A 117 -9.17 -9.18 -5.22
N GLY A 118 -10.47 -9.44 -5.43
CA GLY A 118 -11.10 -10.66 -4.94
C GLY A 118 -10.71 -11.92 -5.74
N VAL A 119 -10.16 -11.74 -6.93
CA VAL A 119 -9.64 -12.82 -7.79
C VAL A 119 -8.14 -12.69 -8.04
N ALA A 120 -7.50 -11.67 -7.49
CA ALA A 120 -6.09 -11.41 -7.68
C ALA A 120 -5.26 -12.30 -6.76
N GLU A 121 -4.26 -12.97 -7.33
CA GLU A 121 -3.27 -13.72 -6.57
C GLU A 121 -2.08 -12.81 -6.28
N CYS A 122 -2.33 -11.70 -5.56
CA CYS A 122 -1.25 -10.80 -5.15
C CYS A 122 -0.28 -11.52 -4.19
N PRO A 123 1.02 -11.18 -4.20
CA PRO A 123 2.00 -11.76 -3.29
C PRO A 123 1.52 -11.66 -1.85
N GLN A 124 1.36 -12.80 -1.17
CA GLN A 124 0.98 -12.80 0.24
C GLN A 124 2.23 -12.65 1.09
N PRO A 125 2.20 -11.81 2.15
CA PRO A 125 3.28 -11.79 3.11
C PRO A 125 3.34 -13.14 3.85
N ALA A 126 4.56 -13.60 4.09
CA ALA A 126 4.88 -14.76 4.91
C ALA A 126 6.19 -14.48 5.65
N VAL A 127 6.75 -15.49 6.32
CA VAL A 127 7.87 -15.28 7.23
C VAL A 127 9.22 -15.39 6.54
N CYS A 128 10.08 -14.41 6.82
CA CYS A 128 11.50 -14.46 6.57
C CYS A 128 12.26 -14.57 7.90
N CYS A 129 13.04 -15.64 8.08
CA CYS A 129 13.87 -15.84 9.27
C CYS A 129 15.33 -15.49 9.00
N TYR A 130 15.96 -14.79 9.94
CA TYR A 130 17.35 -14.36 9.83
C TYR A 130 18.28 -15.18 10.75
N PRO A 131 19.60 -15.24 10.45
CA PRO A 131 20.56 -16.02 11.24
C PRO A 131 20.70 -15.59 12.71
N ASP A 132 20.33 -14.36 13.03
CA ASP A 132 20.34 -13.82 14.39
C ASP A 132 19.08 -14.22 15.20
N GLY A 133 18.20 -15.03 14.62
CA GLY A 133 16.94 -15.46 15.22
C GLY A 133 15.80 -14.45 15.06
N SER A 134 16.05 -13.29 14.43
CA SER A 134 15.00 -12.32 14.13
C SER A 134 14.08 -12.82 13.01
N CYS A 135 12.88 -12.27 12.97
CA CYS A 135 11.81 -12.63 12.04
C CYS A 135 11.20 -11.37 11.43
N ALA A 136 10.83 -11.43 10.15
CA ALA A 136 10.02 -10.42 9.49
C ALA A 136 8.89 -11.05 8.67
N ALA A 137 7.66 -10.53 8.81
CA ALA A 137 6.59 -10.78 7.86
C ALA A 137 6.81 -9.88 6.63
N THR A 138 7.12 -10.49 5.50
CA THR A 138 7.49 -9.79 4.26
C THR A 138 7.08 -10.65 3.06
N THR A 139 7.34 -10.21 1.83
CA THR A 139 7.17 -11.04 0.63
C THR A 139 8.43 -11.82 0.31
N GLU A 140 8.32 -12.91 -0.46
CA GLU A 140 9.47 -13.74 -0.87
C GLU A 140 10.56 -12.90 -1.54
N ALA A 141 10.16 -11.94 -2.38
CA ALA A 141 11.06 -11.03 -3.08
C ALA A 141 11.86 -10.11 -2.15
N ASN A 142 11.34 -9.83 -0.95
CA ASN A 142 11.95 -8.95 0.05
C ASN A 142 12.58 -9.74 1.22
N CYS A 143 12.75 -11.06 1.07
CA CYS A 143 13.37 -11.90 2.09
C CYS A 143 14.86 -12.13 1.77
N ASP A 144 15.73 -11.44 2.52
CA ASP A 144 17.19 -11.67 2.47
C ASP A 144 17.64 -12.85 3.36
N GLY A 145 16.71 -13.46 4.10
CA GLY A 145 16.92 -14.60 5.00
C GLY A 145 16.40 -15.92 4.42
N VAL A 146 15.97 -16.83 5.29
CA VAL A 146 15.31 -18.08 4.91
C VAL A 146 13.80 -17.86 4.86
N TRP A 147 13.20 -18.13 3.71
CA TRP A 147 11.77 -17.95 3.46
C TRP A 147 10.94 -19.14 3.93
N TYR A 148 9.85 -18.87 4.65
CA TYR A 148 8.89 -19.84 5.19
C TYR A 148 7.46 -19.45 4.77
N PRO A 149 6.99 -19.90 3.60
CA PRO A 149 5.66 -19.54 3.07
C PRO A 149 4.50 -20.10 3.89
N GLU A 150 4.73 -21.11 4.73
CA GLU A 150 3.72 -21.73 5.59
C GLU A 150 3.34 -20.90 6.83
N TRP A 151 4.13 -19.89 7.18
CA TRP A 151 3.88 -19.03 8.34
C TRP A 151 3.43 -17.65 7.87
N ALA A 152 2.20 -17.26 8.23
CA ALA A 152 1.62 -15.98 7.83
C ALA A 152 2.28 -14.79 8.53
N ASP A 153 2.75 -14.98 9.76
CA ASP A 153 3.35 -13.95 10.60
C ASP A 153 4.38 -14.52 11.58
N CYS A 154 5.09 -13.62 12.26
CA CYS A 154 6.13 -13.96 13.22
C CYS A 154 5.61 -14.42 14.59
N ASP A 155 4.31 -14.31 14.89
CA ASP A 155 3.78 -14.66 16.21
C ASP A 155 3.78 -16.18 16.43
N ALA A 156 3.57 -16.94 15.35
CA ALA A 156 3.62 -18.41 15.35
C ALA A 156 4.90 -18.99 14.74
N ALA A 157 5.78 -18.14 14.19
CA ALA A 157 6.96 -18.59 13.49
C ALA A 157 8.00 -19.21 14.44
N GLN A 158 8.56 -20.35 14.04
CA GLN A 158 9.64 -21.01 14.77
C GLN A 158 10.96 -20.78 14.05
N CYS A 159 11.36 -19.50 13.93
CA CYS A 159 12.66 -19.17 13.35
C CYS A 159 13.80 -19.78 14.16
N PRO A 160 14.79 -20.42 13.51
CA PRO A 160 15.95 -20.98 14.21
C PRO A 160 16.66 -19.92 15.05
N GLN A 161 16.81 -20.19 16.34
CA GLN A 161 17.49 -19.28 17.28
C GLN A 161 19.01 -19.53 17.26
N PRO A 162 19.84 -18.49 17.44
CA PRO A 162 21.29 -18.66 17.52
C PRO A 162 21.65 -19.52 18.74
N THR A 163 22.66 -20.38 18.57
CA THR A 163 23.20 -21.20 19.66
C THR A 163 24.59 -20.73 20.06
N ALA A 164 24.91 -20.87 21.34
CA ALA A 164 26.21 -20.53 21.92
C ALA A 164 26.48 -21.43 23.15
N ALA A 165 27.64 -21.22 23.78
CA ALA A 165 28.01 -21.97 24.97
C ALA A 165 27.19 -21.54 26.20
N CYS A 166 26.68 -22.53 26.92
CA CYS A 166 26.06 -22.41 28.23
C CYS A 166 26.94 -23.15 29.26
N CYS A 167 27.54 -22.43 30.19
CA CYS A 167 28.45 -22.98 31.20
C CYS A 167 27.71 -23.24 32.52
N TYR A 168 27.86 -24.45 33.07
CA TYR A 168 27.21 -24.84 34.32
C TYR A 168 28.17 -24.79 35.52
N PRO A 169 27.65 -24.66 36.76
CA PRO A 169 28.48 -24.58 37.97
C PRO A 169 29.35 -25.81 38.25
N ASP A 170 28.99 -26.97 37.69
CA ASP A 170 29.76 -28.22 37.80
C ASP A 170 30.92 -28.31 36.78
N GLY A 171 31.11 -27.26 35.97
CA GLY A 171 32.14 -27.18 34.94
C GLY A 171 31.74 -27.81 33.61
N THR A 172 30.51 -28.34 33.49
CA THR A 172 30.00 -28.84 32.21
C THR A 172 29.58 -27.70 31.28
N CYS A 173 29.49 -28.00 29.99
CA CYS A 173 29.08 -27.05 28.96
C CYS A 173 28.05 -27.70 28.03
N ALA A 174 27.01 -26.96 27.67
CA ALA A 174 26.08 -27.31 26.58
C ALA A 174 26.08 -26.23 25.49
N THR A 175 25.95 -26.63 24.22
CA THR A 175 25.67 -25.69 23.12
C THR A 175 24.16 -25.67 22.91
N THR A 176 23.55 -24.54 23.24
CA THR A 176 22.08 -24.41 23.30
C THR A 176 21.69 -22.98 22.94
N THR A 177 20.39 -22.67 22.95
CA THR A 177 19.88 -21.31 22.77
C THR A 177 19.96 -20.54 24.10
N GLU A 178 19.90 -19.21 24.06
CA GLU A 178 19.89 -18.40 25.29
C GLU A 178 18.71 -18.78 26.21
N ALA A 179 17.54 -19.00 25.61
CA ALA A 179 16.32 -19.33 26.33
C ALA A 179 16.36 -20.70 27.04
N GLU A 180 17.14 -21.64 26.53
CA GLU A 180 17.32 -22.99 27.09
C GLU A 180 18.54 -23.09 28.01
N CYS A 181 19.31 -21.99 28.18
CA CYS A 181 20.47 -21.97 29.05
C CYS A 181 20.10 -21.69 30.51
N ASP A 182 20.05 -22.76 31.32
CA ASP A 182 19.90 -22.68 32.78
C ASP A 182 21.22 -22.32 33.52
N GLY A 183 22.29 -22.05 32.78
CA GLY A 183 23.63 -21.73 33.27
C GLY A 183 24.07 -20.30 32.97
N ALA A 184 25.38 -20.07 32.93
CA ALA A 184 25.95 -18.83 32.43
C ALA A 184 26.01 -18.86 30.89
N TRP A 185 25.23 -17.98 30.26
CA TRP A 185 25.21 -17.81 28.80
C TRP A 185 26.45 -17.03 28.32
N HIS A 186 27.14 -17.58 27.31
CA HIS A 186 28.33 -16.98 26.71
C HIS A 186 28.15 -16.85 25.19
N PRO A 187 27.51 -15.77 24.70
CA PRO A 187 27.28 -15.56 23.27
C PRO A 187 28.58 -15.35 22.48
N GLU A 188 29.68 -14.98 23.14
CA GLU A 188 31.01 -14.85 22.53
C GLU A 188 31.64 -16.20 22.14
N TRP A 189 31.15 -17.32 22.67
CA TRP A 189 31.64 -18.66 22.35
C TRP A 189 30.59 -19.42 21.53
N PRO A 190 30.83 -19.66 20.23
CA PRO A 190 29.82 -20.26 19.34
C PRO A 190 29.42 -21.69 19.72
N ASN A 191 30.24 -22.39 20.51
CA ASN A 191 29.95 -23.72 21.03
C ASN A 191 30.94 -24.10 22.16
N CYS A 192 30.71 -25.25 22.76
CA CYS A 192 31.53 -25.77 23.86
C CYS A 192 32.94 -26.22 23.47
N ALA A 193 33.28 -26.36 22.19
CA ALA A 193 34.62 -26.78 21.79
C ALA A 193 35.67 -25.68 22.01
N VAL A 194 35.23 -24.42 22.10
CA VAL A 194 36.08 -23.25 22.30
C VAL A 194 35.75 -22.51 23.61
N ALA A 195 34.77 -22.99 24.37
CA ALA A 195 34.32 -22.35 25.59
C ALA A 195 35.31 -22.62 26.74
N GLU A 196 35.68 -21.57 27.46
CA GLU A 196 36.52 -21.66 28.65
C GLU A 196 35.65 -21.60 29.91
N CYS A 197 34.78 -22.60 30.08
CA CYS A 197 33.86 -22.64 31.23
C CYS A 197 34.63 -22.75 32.56
N PRO A 198 34.24 -21.99 33.61
CA PRO A 198 34.85 -22.09 34.92
C PRO A 198 34.80 -23.52 35.47
N GLN A 199 35.96 -24.07 35.85
CA GLN A 199 36.02 -25.40 36.43
C GLN A 199 35.76 -25.34 37.94
N PRO A 200 35.05 -26.33 38.52
CA PRO A 200 34.83 -26.36 39.95
C PRO A 200 36.18 -26.45 40.67
N THR A 201 36.42 -25.56 41.63
CA THR A 201 37.57 -25.66 42.52
C THR A 201 37.47 -26.97 43.30
N ALA A 202 38.32 -27.94 42.96
CA ALA A 202 38.42 -29.19 43.71
C ALA A 202 38.76 -28.88 45.18
N PRO A 203 38.11 -29.55 46.16
CA PRO A 203 38.53 -29.45 47.54
C PRO A 203 39.97 -29.94 47.65
N CYS A 204 40.84 -29.15 48.29
CA CYS A 204 42.22 -29.53 48.52
C CYS A 204 42.27 -30.84 49.33
N CYS A 205 42.80 -31.91 48.75
CA CYS A 205 43.14 -33.11 49.51
C CYS A 205 44.38 -32.80 50.37
N TYR A 206 44.22 -32.72 51.69
CA TYR A 206 45.37 -32.81 52.60
C TYR A 206 45.86 -34.26 52.58
N ALA A 207 47.16 -34.45 52.37
CA ALA A 207 47.80 -35.74 52.61
C ALA A 207 47.93 -35.93 54.13
N ASP A 208 47.34 -37.01 54.65
CA ASP A 208 47.55 -37.48 56.03
C ASP A 208 48.99 -37.99 56.25
#